data_AF-A0A7C6N943-F1
#
_entry.id   AF-A0A7C6N943-F1
#
_cell.length_a   1.000
_cell.length_b   1.000
_cell.length_c   1.000
_cell.angle_alpha   90.00
_cell.angle_beta   90.00
_cell.angle_gamma   90.00
#
_symmetry.space_group_name_H-M   'P 1'
#
loop_
_entity.id
_entity.type
_entity.pdbx_description
1 polymer ?
#
loop_
_entity_poly.entity_id
_entity_poly.type
_entity_poly.pdbx_seq_one_letter_code
_entity_poly.pdbx_strand_id
1 'polypeptide(L)' 'AAEIMAEKQVRRLPVMENNQLVGIVSLGDLATQAKYDVELARTLGEISVPSRPRQM' A
#
# COMPACT_ATOMS: atom_id res chain seq x y z
N ALA A 1 1.07 3.48 7.08
CA ALA A 1 1.52 3.18 5.70
C ALA A 1 0.36 2.70 4.82
N ALA A 2 -0.41 1.70 5.26
CA ALA A 2 -1.58 1.20 4.54
C ALA A 2 -2.63 2.29 4.21
N GLU A 3 -2.90 3.22 5.13
CA GLU A 3 -3.80 4.36 4.90
C GLU A 3 -3.40 5.20 3.68
N ILE A 4 -2.14 5.65 3.61
CA ILE A 4 -1.62 6.43 2.47
C ILE A 4 -1.72 5.64 1.16
N MET A 5 -1.43 4.34 1.21
CA MET A 5 -1.59 3.45 0.06
C MET A 5 -3.05 3.38 -0.40
N ALA A 6 -4.01 3.34 0.53
CA ALA A 6 -5.45 3.32 0.25
C ALA A 6 -5.94 4.64 -0.32
N GLU A 7 -5.64 5.75 0.35
CA GLU A 7 -6.02 7.10 -0.07
C GLU A 7 -5.52 7.42 -1.48
N LYS A 8 -4.25 7.08 -1.77
CA LYS A 8 -3.62 7.38 -3.05
C LYS A 8 -3.76 6.26 -4.09
N GLN A 9 -4.39 5.13 -3.72
CA GLN A 9 -4.52 3.94 -4.57
C GLN A 9 -3.17 3.47 -5.14
N VAL A 10 -2.13 3.47 -4.29
CA VAL A 10 -0.77 3.04 -4.66
C VAL A 10 -0.36 1.79 -3.90
N ARG A 11 0.29 0.86 -4.60
CA ARG A 11 0.71 -0.44 -4.04
C ARG A 11 2.14 -0.44 -3.51
N ARG A 12 2.86 0.67 -3.63
CA ARG A 12 4.26 0.82 -3.21
C ARG A 12 4.50 2.24 -2.72
N LEU A 13 5.29 2.39 -1.65
CA LEU A 13 5.74 3.66 -1.13
C LEU A 13 7.27 3.69 -1.02
N PRO A 14 7.93 4.78 -1.43
CA PRO A 14 9.36 4.96 -1.19
C PRO A 14 9.61 5.16 0.31
N VAL A 15 10.72 4.59 0.80
CA VAL A 15 11.23 4.81 2.15
C VAL A 15 12.41 5.75 2.04
N MET A 16 12.32 6.89 2.72
CA MET A 16 13.33 7.95 2.68
C MET A 16 14.04 8.03 4.04
N GLU A 17 15.36 8.15 4.02
CA GLU A 17 16.19 8.43 5.20
C GLU A 17 17.21 9.51 4.83
N ASN A 18 17.32 10.57 5.63
CA ASN A 18 18.23 11.69 5.35
C ASN A 18 18.12 12.24 3.92
N ASN A 19 16.88 12.41 3.43
CA ASN A 19 16.59 12.83 2.05
C ASN A 19 17.09 11.89 0.94
N GLN A 20 17.51 10.66 1.27
CA GLN A 20 17.91 9.63 0.31
C GLN A 20 16.86 8.51 0.26
N LEU A 21 16.61 7.98 -0.93
CA LEU A 21 15.79 6.79 -1.11
C LEU A 21 16.58 5.58 -0.62
N VAL A 22 16.14 4.96 0.47
CA VAL A 22 16.80 3.77 1.05
C VAL A 22 16.07 2.46 0.76
N GLY A 23 14.84 2.53 0.25
CA GLY A 23 14.09 1.34 -0.11
C GLY A 23 12.67 1.62 -0.57
N ILE A 24 11.92 0.55 -0.77
CA ILE A 24 10.51 0.58 -1.15
C ILE A 24 9.77 -0.41 -0.26
N VAL A 25 8.64 0.00 0.31
CA VAL A 25 7.69 -0.91 0.94
C VAL A 25 6.52 -1.14 -0.02
N SER A 26 6.12 -2.40 -0.18
CA SER A 26 5.00 -2.79 -1.03
C SER A 26 3.80 -3.24 -0.21
N LEU A 27 2.63 -3.24 -0.86
CA LEU A 27 1.41 -3.81 -0.31
C LEU A 27 1.60 -5.29 0.07
N GLY A 28 2.41 -6.03 -0.69
CA GLY A 28 2.73 -7.43 -0.41
C GLY A 28 3.50 -7.60 0.90
N ASP A 29 4.40 -6.67 1.22
CA ASP A 29 5.17 -6.69 2.48
C ASP A 29 4.26 -6.43 3.70
N LEU A 30 3.18 -5.67 3.50
CA LEU A 30 2.15 -5.46 4.52
C LEU A 30 1.21 -6.67 4.64
N ALA A 31 0.92 -7.34 3.53
CA ALA A 31 0.05 -8.52 3.51
C ALA A 31 0.64 -9.73 4.26
N THR A 32 1.96 -9.87 4.29
CA THR A 32 2.61 -10.95 5.06
C THR A 32 2.47 -10.75 6.57
N GLN A 33 2.33 -9.51 7.03
CA GLN A 33 2.16 -9.16 8.44
C GLN A 33 0.69 -9.15 8.88
N ALA A 34 -0.26 -8.97 7.95
CA ALA A 34 -1.69 -8.84 8.22
C ALA A 34 -2.43 -10.14 8.61
N LYS A 35 -1.73 -11.28 8.76
CA LYS A 35 -2.35 -12.60 8.96
C LYS A 35 -3.27 -12.71 10.20
N TYR A 36 -3.22 -11.75 11.11
CA TYR A 36 -4.03 -11.74 12.34
C TYR A 36 -4.85 -10.47 12.54
N ASP A 37 -4.89 -9.57 11.56
CA ASP A 37 -5.56 -8.28 11.65
C ASP A 37 -6.60 -8.14 10.52
N VAL A 38 -7.87 -8.25 10.90
CA VAL A 38 -9.03 -8.21 9.99
C VAL A 38 -9.18 -6.83 9.35
N GLU A 39 -8.87 -5.76 10.10
CA GLU A 39 -8.99 -4.39 9.60
C GLU A 39 -7.91 -4.11 8.57
N LEU A 40 -6.67 -4.51 8.85
CA LEU A 40 -5.57 -4.41 7.90
C LEU A 40 -5.84 -5.22 6.63
N ALA A 41 -6.34 -6.46 6.75
CA ALA A 41 -6.68 -7.30 5.60
C ALA A 41 -7.70 -6.61 4.66
N ARG A 42 -8.70 -5.92 5.23
CA ARG A 42 -9.69 -5.15 4.45
C ARG A 42 -9.04 -4.00 3.69
N THR A 43 -8.22 -3.19 4.36
CA THR A 43 -7.51 -2.07 3.72
C THR A 43 -6.62 -2.56 2.57
N LEU A 44 -5.91 -3.68 2.76
CA LEU A 44 -5.11 -4.28 1.69
C LEU A 44 -5.97 -4.71 0.49
N GLY A 45 -7.16 -5.25 0.76
CA GLY A 45 -8.16 -5.57 -0.26
C GLY A 45 -8.58 -4.34 -1.06
N GLU A 46 -8.92 -3.24 -0.40
CA GLU A 46 -9.32 -1.98 -1.03
C GLU A 46 -8.23 -1.39 -1.93
N ILE A 47 -6.95 -1.51 -1.54
CA ILE A 47 -5.80 -1.09 -2.37
C ILE A 47 -5.55 -2.05 -3.55
N SER A 48 -5.90 -3.33 -3.39
CA SER A 48 -5.63 -4.36 -4.40
C SER A 48 -6.52 -4.20 -5.64
N VAL A 49 -7.75 -3.70 -5.48
CA VAL A 49 -8.68 -3.47 -6.59
C VAL A 49 -8.12 -2.39 -7.50
N PRO A 50 -8.04 -2.61 -8.84
CA PRO A 50 -7.62 -1.56 -9.75
C PRO A 50 -8.59 -0.39 -9.65
N SER A 51 -8.07 0.81 -9.40
CA SER A 51 -8.81 2.02 -9.75
C SER A 51 -9.10 1.92 -11.25
N ARG A 52 -10.39 1.93 -11.62
CA ARG A 52 -10.78 1.96 -13.03
C ARG A 52 -10.00 3.12 -13.66
N PRO A 53 -9.18 2.89 -14.71
CA PRO A 53 -8.56 3.99 -15.40
C PRO A 53 -9.71 4.91 -15.81
N ARG A 54 -9.59 6.20 -15.51
CA ARG A 54 -10.53 7.20 -16.01
C ARG A 54 -10.49 7.06 -17.53
N GLN A 55 -11.48 6.38 -18.13
CA GLN A 55 -11.60 6.28 -19.57
C GLN A 55 -11.64 7.72 -20.08
N MET A 56 -10.56 8.13 -20.76
CA MET A 56 -10.56 9.33 -21.59
C MET A 56 -11.41 9.08 -22.82
#